data_AF-A0A0F8Z1Y2-F1
#
_entry.id   AF-A0A0F8Z1Y2-F1
#
_cell.length_a   1.000
_cell.length_b   1.000
_cell.length_c   1.000
_cell.angle_alpha   90.00
_cell.angle_beta   90.00
_cell.angle_gamma   90.00
#
_symmetry.space_group_name_H-M   'P 1'
#
loop_
_entity.id
_entity.type
_entity.pdbx_description
1 polymer ?
#
loop_
_entity_poly.entity_id
_entity_poly.type
_entity_poly.pdbx_seq_one_letter_code
_entity_poly.pdbx_strand_id
1 'polypeptide(L)'
;MAKEISTKFSVDLSLVISSSLEAVRAIRKREQAEKEAEFQRAIANGLSYEEQIKIRQEQLVEEKKSFLSESSYIASLEKSIAETKRLNRFNKYRLKYAESLGSLGAGKINEEQYLSILENQLGRVTDPDLRLEIQGDISAAETQVKTYNDTILSNQVKKAKYDGTKSVLDAIIARINGARVNALINNNEDEVTAYDLTLSALQSQLSTVLIQDSITDFQVKSSTRGTNPIEKLNFMNSQMQGANADTPIKIGERTFTSAQQFWSLERDNFLAGNSEVFGNFFEELQVSQKNVISVNTSKFGYPTQSILDETILTFKDLSSRPEMAPFLNRIEITQASVMTDAVDKLATAINA
;
A
#
# COMPACT_ATOMS: atom_id res chain seq x y z
N MET A 1 22.69 -65.59 103.48
CA MET A 1 21.69 -65.47 102.40
C MET A 1 21.95 -64.18 101.64
N ALA A 2 22.62 -64.26 100.49
CA ALA A 2 22.77 -63.13 99.59
C ALA A 2 21.53 -63.07 98.69
N LYS A 3 20.85 -61.92 98.65
CA LYS A 3 19.68 -61.69 97.81
C LYS A 3 20.18 -61.12 96.50
N GLU A 4 20.27 -61.94 95.45
CA GLU A 4 20.56 -61.45 94.10
C GLU A 4 19.41 -60.57 93.63
N ILE A 5 19.68 -59.27 93.48
CA ILE A 5 18.81 -58.34 92.76
C ILE A 5 19.23 -58.43 91.29
N SER A 6 18.54 -59.26 90.50
CA SER A 6 18.67 -59.23 89.05
C SER A 6 17.78 -58.10 88.49
N THR A 7 18.32 -56.89 88.35
CA THR A 7 17.68 -55.83 87.58
C THR A 7 17.73 -56.21 86.10
N LYS A 8 16.63 -56.74 85.56
CA LYS A 8 16.48 -56.95 84.11
C LYS A 8 16.25 -55.58 83.46
N PHE A 9 17.26 -55.08 82.76
CA PHE A 9 17.10 -53.97 81.82
C PHE A 9 16.40 -54.48 80.56
N SER A 10 15.18 -54.01 80.34
CA SER A 10 14.46 -54.16 79.07
C SER A 10 14.74 -52.91 78.24
N VAL A 11 15.68 -52.98 77.29
CA VAL A 11 15.88 -51.92 76.31
C VAL A 11 14.82 -52.07 75.23
N ASP A 12 13.92 -51.10 75.11
CA ASP A 12 12.97 -51.05 74.01
C ASP A 12 13.69 -50.64 72.73
N LEU A 13 14.12 -51.64 71.96
CA LEU A 13 14.80 -51.45 70.69
C LEU A 13 13.95 -50.65 69.69
N SER A 14 12.62 -50.71 69.78
CA SER A 14 11.75 -49.95 68.89
C SER A 14 11.83 -48.44 69.16
N LEU A 15 11.93 -48.04 70.44
CA LEU A 15 12.11 -46.65 70.85
C LEU A 15 13.50 -46.11 70.47
N VAL A 16 14.54 -46.94 70.63
CA VAL A 16 15.92 -46.59 70.25
C VAL A 16 16.06 -46.45 68.72
N ILE A 17 15.45 -47.35 67.95
CA ILE A 17 15.44 -47.28 66.49
C ILE A 17 14.66 -46.06 66.01
N SER A 18 13.50 -45.78 66.62
CA SER A 18 12.66 -44.62 66.25
C SER A 18 13.36 -43.29 66.52
N SER A 19 13.96 -43.12 67.71
CA SER A 19 14.74 -41.92 68.04
C SER A 19 15.98 -41.74 67.17
N SER A 20 16.65 -42.84 66.80
CA SER A 20 17.79 -42.80 65.87
C SER A 20 17.35 -42.40 64.45
N LEU A 21 16.22 -42.92 63.96
CA LEU A 21 15.62 -42.52 62.68
C LEU A 21 15.22 -41.04 62.66
N GLU A 22 14.68 -40.52 63.76
CA GLU A 22 14.35 -39.10 63.90
C GLU A 22 15.60 -38.21 63.89
N ALA A 23 16.65 -38.59 64.62
CA ALA A 23 17.92 -37.87 64.63
C ALA A 23 18.56 -37.84 63.23
N VAL A 24 18.55 -38.96 62.51
CA VAL A 24 19.05 -39.06 61.14
C VAL A 24 18.24 -38.19 60.17
N ARG A 25 16.91 -38.17 60.29
CA ARG A 25 16.05 -37.26 59.51
C ARG A 25 16.34 -35.79 59.82
N ALA A 26 16.59 -35.44 61.08
CA ALA A 26 16.92 -34.07 61.48
C ALA A 26 18.26 -33.60 60.90
N ILE A 27 19.29 -34.47 60.91
CA ILE A 27 20.59 -34.20 60.27
C ILE A 27 20.39 -33.96 58.77
N ARG A 28 19.64 -34.83 58.09
CA ARG A 28 19.39 -34.70 56.65
C ARG A 28 18.66 -33.40 56.28
N LYS A 29 17.66 -32.99 57.07
CA LYS A 29 16.97 -31.70 56.86
C LYS A 29 17.92 -30.52 57.01
N ARG A 30 18.88 -30.60 57.92
CA ARG A 30 19.92 -29.58 58.08
C ARG A 30 20.85 -29.54 56.86
N GLU A 31 21.31 -30.69 56.36
CA GLU A 31 22.11 -30.76 55.13
C GLU A 31 21.35 -30.20 53.91
N GLN A 32 20.06 -30.51 53.78
CA GLN A 32 19.20 -29.95 52.73
C GLN A 32 19.10 -28.42 52.85
N ALA A 33 18.94 -27.89 54.08
CA ALA A 33 18.91 -26.45 54.32
C ALA A 33 20.25 -25.76 54.02
N GLU A 34 21.38 -26.42 54.32
CA GLU A 34 22.71 -25.91 53.99
C GLU A 34 22.94 -25.87 52.47
N LYS A 35 22.56 -26.95 51.75
CA LYS A 35 22.59 -27.00 50.28
C LYS A 35 21.68 -25.92 49.65
N GLU A 36 20.51 -25.69 50.23
CA GLU A 36 19.59 -24.64 49.78
C GLU A 36 20.20 -23.26 49.99
N ALA A 37 20.81 -23.01 51.15
CA ALA A 37 21.46 -21.74 51.45
C ALA A 37 22.63 -21.44 50.48
N GLU A 38 23.43 -22.45 50.14
CA GLU A 38 24.48 -22.31 49.13
C GLU A 38 23.91 -22.03 47.74
N PHE A 39 22.85 -22.74 47.34
CA PHE A 39 22.18 -22.51 46.06
C PHE A 39 21.65 -21.07 45.96
N GLN A 40 20.98 -20.57 47.00
CA GLN A 40 20.46 -19.20 47.02
C GLN A 40 21.59 -18.15 47.00
N ARG A 41 22.72 -18.40 47.68
CA ARG A 41 23.92 -17.54 47.58
C ARG A 41 24.47 -17.54 46.15
N ALA A 42 24.52 -18.69 45.49
CA ALA A 42 24.98 -18.76 44.11
C ALA A 42 24.06 -17.95 43.17
N ILE A 43 22.74 -18.05 43.33
CA ILE A 43 21.79 -17.22 42.58
C ILE A 43 22.05 -15.73 42.82
N ALA A 44 22.21 -15.31 44.08
CA ALA A 44 22.48 -13.92 44.41
C ALA A 44 23.80 -13.40 43.78
N ASN A 45 24.76 -14.30 43.55
CA ASN A 45 26.02 -14.01 42.88
C ASN A 45 25.95 -14.12 41.34
N GLY A 46 24.77 -14.26 40.75
CA GLY A 46 24.58 -14.23 39.30
C GLY A 46 24.59 -15.59 38.60
N LEU A 47 24.32 -16.68 39.31
CA LEU A 47 24.20 -18.01 38.71
C LEU A 47 23.13 -18.03 37.61
N SER A 48 23.50 -18.46 36.40
CA SER A 48 22.57 -18.49 35.26
C SER A 48 21.45 -19.50 35.48
N TYR A 49 20.31 -19.32 34.80
CA TYR A 49 19.21 -20.29 34.90
C TYR A 49 19.59 -21.70 34.42
N GLU A 50 20.50 -21.82 33.45
CA GLU A 50 20.99 -23.12 32.97
C GLU A 50 21.80 -23.86 34.03
N GLU A 51 22.68 -23.14 34.72
CA GLU A 51 23.46 -23.67 35.83
C GLU A 51 22.56 -24.00 37.03
N GLN A 52 21.57 -23.15 37.34
CA GLN A 52 20.57 -23.43 38.36
C GLN A 52 19.84 -24.76 38.10
N ILE A 53 19.38 -24.98 36.86
CA ILE A 53 18.73 -26.23 36.45
C ILE A 53 19.67 -27.41 36.66
N LYS A 54 20.93 -27.29 36.23
CA LYS A 54 21.94 -28.36 36.36
C LYS A 54 22.15 -28.75 37.83
N ILE A 55 22.39 -27.78 38.72
CA ILE A 55 22.59 -28.04 40.15
C ILE A 55 21.36 -28.72 40.75
N ARG A 56 20.15 -28.23 40.45
CA ARG A 56 18.92 -28.84 40.97
C ARG A 56 18.71 -30.26 40.46
N GLN A 57 19.10 -30.53 39.21
CA GLN A 57 18.98 -31.85 38.62
C GLN A 57 19.98 -32.85 39.23
N GLU A 58 21.18 -32.39 39.57
CA GLU A 58 22.17 -33.16 40.35
C GLU A 58 21.63 -33.46 41.76
N GLN A 59 21.11 -32.44 42.48
CA GLN A 59 20.46 -32.62 43.79
C GLN A 59 19.30 -33.61 43.74
N LEU A 60 18.48 -33.58 42.69
CA LEU A 60 17.36 -34.50 42.49
C LEU A 60 17.85 -35.95 42.31
N VAL A 61 18.93 -36.15 41.55
CA VAL A 61 19.53 -37.48 41.33
C VAL A 61 20.13 -38.01 42.62
N GLU A 62 20.84 -37.17 43.39
CA GLU A 62 21.37 -37.52 44.71
C GLU A 62 20.24 -37.93 45.67
N GLU A 63 19.16 -37.14 45.74
CA GLU A 63 18.05 -37.40 46.65
C GLU A 63 17.31 -38.69 46.29
N LYS A 64 17.07 -38.94 45.00
CA LYS A 64 16.41 -40.17 44.51
C LYS A 64 17.22 -41.45 44.76
N LYS A 65 18.55 -41.35 44.87
CA LYS A 65 19.44 -42.50 45.14
C LYS A 65 19.60 -42.81 46.63
N SER A 66 19.11 -41.93 47.49
CA SER A 66 19.42 -42.01 48.90
C SER A 66 18.44 -42.89 49.68
N PHE A 67 18.96 -43.66 50.63
CA PHE A 67 18.17 -44.58 51.46
C PHE A 67 17.16 -43.89 52.40
N LEU A 68 17.27 -42.57 52.59
CA LEU A 68 16.35 -41.78 53.40
C LEU A 68 15.65 -40.70 52.54
N SER A 69 15.36 -41.01 51.27
CA SER A 69 14.73 -40.08 50.32
C SER A 69 13.42 -39.50 50.87
N GLU A 70 13.25 -38.19 50.81
CA GLU A 70 12.00 -37.52 51.19
C GLU A 70 11.17 -37.12 49.96
N SER A 71 9.96 -37.66 49.83
CA SER A 71 9.08 -37.40 48.68
C SER A 71 8.71 -35.91 48.54
N SER A 72 8.52 -35.20 49.65
CA SER A 72 8.25 -33.76 49.68
C SER A 72 9.43 -32.95 49.13
N TYR A 73 10.65 -33.33 49.47
CA TYR A 73 11.84 -32.63 48.98
C TYR A 73 12.09 -32.91 47.50
N ILE A 74 11.92 -34.17 47.06
CA ILE A 74 11.93 -34.53 45.62
C ILE A 74 10.92 -33.68 44.84
N ALA A 75 9.67 -33.58 45.30
CA ALA A 75 8.65 -32.77 44.66
C ALA A 75 9.02 -31.28 44.63
N SER A 76 9.66 -30.76 45.69
CA SER A 76 10.14 -29.38 45.73
C SER A 76 11.26 -29.10 44.71
N LEU A 77 12.19 -30.05 44.53
CA LEU A 77 13.26 -29.96 43.54
C LEU A 77 12.70 -30.06 42.12
N GLU A 78 11.77 -30.98 41.86
CA GLU A 78 11.10 -31.11 40.56
C GLU A 78 10.34 -29.84 40.20
N LYS A 79 9.61 -29.24 41.16
CA LYS A 79 8.96 -27.96 41.00
C LYS A 79 9.96 -26.83 40.70
N SER A 80 11.04 -26.73 41.48
CA SER A 80 12.10 -25.73 41.25
C SER A 80 12.70 -25.86 39.85
N ILE A 81 13.03 -27.09 39.40
CA ILE A 81 13.53 -27.33 38.04
C ILE A 81 12.54 -26.86 36.98
N ALA A 82 11.25 -27.17 37.14
CA ALA A 82 10.22 -26.78 36.20
C ALA A 82 10.04 -25.26 36.11
N GLU A 83 10.02 -24.57 37.26
CA GLU A 83 9.94 -23.11 37.37
C GLU A 83 11.18 -22.43 36.78
N THR A 84 12.39 -22.90 37.12
CA THR A 84 13.63 -22.35 36.56
C THR A 84 13.74 -22.60 35.06
N LYS A 85 13.29 -23.76 34.55
CA LYS A 85 13.18 -24.01 33.10
C LYS A 85 12.24 -23.02 32.43
N ARG A 86 11.11 -22.71 33.08
CA ARG A 86 10.18 -21.68 32.58
C ARG A 86 10.85 -20.32 32.55
N LEU A 87 11.45 -19.86 33.66
CA LEU A 87 12.17 -18.59 33.71
C LEU A 87 13.28 -18.49 32.65
N ASN A 88 14.03 -19.56 32.42
CA ASN A 88 15.05 -19.60 31.39
C ASN A 88 14.47 -19.37 29.98
N ARG A 89 13.32 -19.97 29.65
CA ARG A 89 12.65 -19.76 28.37
C ARG A 89 12.24 -18.30 28.18
N PHE A 90 11.63 -17.69 29.19
CA PHE A 90 11.26 -16.28 29.17
C PHE A 90 12.47 -15.37 29.03
N ASN A 91 13.56 -15.64 29.77
CA ASN A 91 14.79 -14.85 29.68
C ASN A 91 15.41 -14.92 28.28
N LYS A 92 15.50 -16.11 27.69
CA LYS A 92 16.01 -16.29 26.31
C LYS A 92 15.16 -15.56 25.28
N TYR A 93 13.84 -15.55 25.45
CA TYR A 93 12.95 -14.76 24.62
C TYR A 93 13.26 -13.26 24.75
N ARG A 94 13.24 -12.72 25.97
CA ARG A 94 13.45 -11.29 26.24
C ARG A 94 14.78 -10.76 25.75
N LEU A 95 15.85 -11.57 25.82
CA LEU A 95 17.15 -11.22 25.25
C LEU A 95 17.09 -11.06 23.73
N LYS A 96 16.46 -12.00 23.02
CA LYS A 96 16.29 -11.92 21.56
C LYS A 96 15.36 -10.78 21.16
N TYR A 97 14.28 -10.57 21.93
CA TYR A 97 13.39 -9.43 21.76
C TYR A 97 14.18 -8.12 21.84
N ALA A 98 14.96 -7.92 22.90
CA ALA A 98 15.79 -6.72 23.08
C ALA A 98 16.83 -6.53 21.96
N GLU A 99 17.47 -7.61 21.50
CA GLU A 99 18.41 -7.57 20.38
C GLU A 99 17.72 -7.16 19.05
N SER A 100 16.56 -7.73 18.77
CA SER A 100 15.78 -7.41 17.57
C SER A 100 15.24 -5.97 17.61
N LEU A 101 14.76 -5.51 18.77
CA LEU A 101 14.32 -4.13 18.97
C LEU A 101 15.50 -3.14 18.84
N GLY A 102 16.67 -3.48 19.38
CA GLY A 102 17.89 -2.69 19.20
C GLY A 102 18.33 -2.64 17.74
N SER A 103 18.16 -3.73 16.99
CA SER A 103 18.45 -3.79 15.56
C SER A 103 17.49 -2.93 14.73
N LEU A 104 16.20 -2.91 15.09
CA LEU A 104 15.20 -2.02 14.51
C LEU A 104 15.54 -0.56 14.81
N GLY A 105 15.81 -0.21 16.06
CA GLY A 105 16.18 1.15 16.47
C GLY A 105 17.48 1.66 15.82
N ALA A 106 18.40 0.75 15.46
CA ALA A 106 19.62 1.06 14.72
C ALA A 106 19.43 1.08 13.19
N GLY A 107 18.23 0.79 12.67
CA GLY A 107 17.94 0.72 11.24
C GLY A 107 18.59 -0.45 10.50
N LYS A 108 19.03 -1.50 11.22
CA LYS A 108 19.61 -2.71 10.61
C LYS A 108 18.54 -3.62 10.00
N ILE A 109 17.35 -3.56 10.56
CA ILE A 109 16.15 -4.25 10.08
C ILE A 109 15.01 -3.23 10.02
N ASN A 110 13.98 -3.51 9.21
CA ASN A 110 12.74 -2.73 9.19
C ASN A 110 11.65 -3.36 10.06
N GLU A 111 10.51 -2.69 10.14
CA GLU A 111 9.35 -3.04 10.96
C GLU A 111 8.75 -4.39 10.56
N GLU A 112 8.70 -4.71 9.26
CA GLU A 112 8.20 -5.99 8.74
C GLU A 112 9.10 -7.16 9.13
N GLN A 113 10.42 -6.96 9.02
CA GLN A 113 11.41 -7.94 9.46
C GLN A 113 11.35 -8.16 10.97
N TYR A 114 11.15 -7.08 11.75
CA TYR A 114 10.98 -7.16 13.19
C TYR A 114 9.74 -7.99 13.57
N LEU A 115 8.58 -7.71 12.95
CA LEU A 115 7.37 -8.51 13.13
C LEU A 115 7.59 -9.98 12.78
N SER A 116 8.22 -10.27 11.63
CA SER A 116 8.53 -11.63 11.22
C SER A 116 9.43 -12.37 12.22
N ILE A 117 10.39 -11.69 12.86
CA ILE A 117 11.21 -12.27 13.92
C ILE A 117 10.34 -12.68 15.11
N LEU A 118 9.37 -11.86 15.54
CA LEU A 118 8.46 -12.18 16.65
C LEU A 118 7.53 -13.36 16.32
N GLU A 119 6.96 -13.39 15.12
CA GLU A 119 6.11 -14.50 14.64
C GLU A 119 6.88 -15.83 14.63
N ASN A 120 8.13 -15.80 14.14
CA ASN A 120 9.01 -16.97 14.14
C ASN A 120 9.34 -17.45 15.56
N GLN A 121 9.43 -16.54 16.54
CA GLN A 121 9.61 -16.89 17.94
C GLN A 121 8.34 -17.54 18.52
N LEU A 122 7.17 -16.98 18.25
CA LEU A 122 5.88 -17.56 18.67
C LEU A 122 5.71 -18.99 18.16
N GLY A 123 6.08 -19.25 16.90
CA GLY A 123 5.98 -20.57 16.27
C GLY A 123 6.80 -21.67 16.95
N ARG A 124 7.76 -21.30 17.81
CA ARG A 124 8.65 -22.25 18.53
C ARG A 124 8.30 -22.40 20.02
N VAL A 125 7.29 -21.69 20.51
CA VAL A 125 6.93 -21.65 21.94
C VAL A 125 5.65 -22.43 22.22
N THR A 126 5.73 -23.37 23.16
CA THR A 126 4.61 -24.18 23.66
C THR A 126 4.02 -23.67 24.98
N ASP A 127 4.77 -22.89 25.76
CA ASP A 127 4.37 -22.36 27.06
C ASP A 127 3.27 -21.29 26.90
N PRO A 128 2.04 -21.49 27.43
CA PRO A 128 0.92 -20.57 27.19
C PRO A 128 1.17 -19.14 27.65
N ASP A 129 1.84 -18.96 28.78
CA ASP A 129 2.08 -17.63 29.33
C ASP A 129 3.12 -16.87 28.50
N LEU A 130 4.15 -17.57 27.99
CA LEU A 130 5.11 -16.96 27.08
C LEU A 130 4.48 -16.65 25.72
N ARG A 131 3.56 -17.49 25.24
CA ARG A 131 2.81 -17.20 24.00
C ARG A 131 2.01 -15.91 24.12
N LEU A 132 1.36 -15.67 25.26
CA LEU A 132 0.63 -14.43 25.51
C LEU A 132 1.53 -13.20 25.51
N GLU A 133 2.71 -13.27 26.15
CA GLU A 133 3.71 -12.18 26.12
C GLU A 133 4.12 -11.86 24.67
N ILE A 134 4.48 -12.89 23.88
CA ILE A 134 4.88 -12.73 22.48
C ILE A 134 3.73 -12.18 21.62
N GLN A 135 2.49 -12.61 21.84
CA GLN A 135 1.32 -12.11 21.11
C GLN A 135 1.06 -10.62 21.39
N GLY A 136 1.28 -10.16 22.62
CA GLY A 136 1.22 -8.75 22.96
C GLY A 136 2.27 -7.93 22.20
N ASP A 137 3.50 -8.43 22.15
CA ASP A 137 4.60 -7.79 21.41
C ASP A 137 4.36 -7.80 19.89
N ILE A 138 3.81 -8.88 19.33
CA ILE A 138 3.38 -8.97 17.92
C ILE A 138 2.32 -7.90 17.63
N SER A 139 1.29 -7.76 18.47
CA SER A 139 0.22 -6.78 18.26
C SER A 139 0.76 -5.33 18.23
N ALA A 140 1.76 -5.04 19.08
CA ALA A 140 2.44 -3.75 19.05
C ALA A 140 3.28 -3.56 17.77
N ALA A 141 4.00 -4.60 17.33
CA ALA A 141 4.78 -4.57 16.10
C ALA A 141 3.90 -4.42 14.84
N GLU A 142 2.74 -5.07 14.79
CA GLU A 142 1.76 -4.92 13.70
C GLU A 142 1.32 -3.45 13.54
N THR A 143 1.11 -2.75 14.67
CA THR A 143 0.76 -1.32 14.67
C THR A 143 1.90 -0.46 14.10
N GLN A 144 3.15 -0.81 14.41
CA GLN A 144 4.33 -0.13 13.86
C GLN A 144 4.50 -0.39 12.36
N VAL A 145 4.32 -1.64 11.91
CA VAL A 145 4.34 -2.02 10.48
C VAL A 145 3.30 -1.22 9.70
N LYS A 146 2.09 -1.08 10.25
CA LYS A 146 1.05 -0.25 9.63
C LYS A 146 1.53 1.19 9.45
N THR A 147 2.02 1.82 10.51
CA THR A 147 2.51 3.21 10.49
C THR A 147 3.65 3.41 9.49
N TYR A 148 4.57 2.44 9.42
CA TYR A 148 5.67 2.42 8.46
C TYR A 148 5.17 2.37 7.01
N ASN A 149 4.22 1.46 6.72
CA ASN A 149 3.64 1.31 5.40
C ASN A 149 2.84 2.53 4.96
N ASP A 150 2.08 3.15 5.88
CA ASP A 150 1.36 4.40 5.62
C ASP A 150 2.33 5.55 5.30
N THR A 151 3.47 5.61 5.98
CA THR A 151 4.51 6.61 5.73
C THR A 151 5.15 6.42 4.35
N ILE A 152 5.46 5.18 3.98
CA ILE A 152 5.96 4.85 2.63
C ILE A 152 4.95 5.25 1.57
N LEU A 153 3.69 4.87 1.74
CA LEU A 153 2.63 5.18 0.78
C LEU A 153 2.46 6.69 0.64
N SER A 154 2.42 7.43 1.74
CA SER A 154 2.35 8.90 1.75
C SER A 154 3.52 9.54 0.98
N ASN A 155 4.75 9.05 1.20
CA ASN A 155 5.93 9.53 0.47
C ASN A 155 5.87 9.20 -1.03
N GLN A 156 5.38 8.02 -1.39
CA GLN A 156 5.17 7.63 -2.79
C GLN A 156 4.11 8.50 -3.46
N VAL A 157 3.02 8.83 -2.77
CA VAL A 157 1.98 9.77 -3.24
C VAL A 157 2.59 11.14 -3.50
N LYS A 158 3.38 11.69 -2.56
CA LYS A 158 4.06 12.99 -2.75
C LYS A 158 4.97 12.97 -3.97
N LYS A 159 5.76 11.90 -4.13
CA LYS A 159 6.65 11.75 -5.29
C LYS A 159 5.87 11.66 -6.59
N ALA A 160 4.78 10.88 -6.63
CA ALA A 160 3.94 10.75 -7.81
C ALA A 160 3.29 12.07 -8.21
N LYS A 161 2.81 12.85 -7.23
CA LYS A 161 2.28 14.20 -7.47
C LYS A 161 3.31 15.16 -8.05
N TYR A 162 4.59 15.01 -7.68
CA TYR A 162 5.67 15.85 -8.21
C TYR A 162 6.12 15.40 -9.62
N ASP A 163 6.30 14.10 -9.82
CA ASP A 163 6.72 13.52 -11.10
C ASP A 163 5.67 13.75 -12.19
N GLY A 164 4.40 13.54 -11.86
CA GLY A 164 3.28 13.89 -12.72
C GLY A 164 3.13 13.04 -13.98
N THR A 165 3.96 12.02 -14.22
CA THR A 165 3.80 11.16 -15.39
C THR A 165 2.64 10.20 -15.23
N LYS A 166 1.94 9.91 -16.35
CA LYS A 166 0.82 8.95 -16.40
C LYS A 166 1.16 7.62 -15.72
N SER A 167 2.30 7.02 -16.09
CA SER A 167 2.70 5.70 -15.58
C SER A 167 2.89 5.68 -14.07
N VAL A 168 3.42 6.76 -13.48
CA VAL A 168 3.66 6.85 -12.04
C VAL A 168 2.34 7.09 -11.30
N LEU A 169 1.46 7.94 -11.85
CA LEU A 169 0.12 8.20 -11.31
C LEU A 169 -0.77 6.95 -11.32
N ASP A 170 -0.80 6.20 -12.43
CA ASP A 170 -1.56 4.95 -12.53
C ASP A 170 -1.08 3.92 -11.49
N ALA A 171 0.23 3.76 -11.35
CA ALA A 171 0.82 2.82 -10.39
C ALA A 171 0.47 3.17 -8.94
N ILE A 172 0.49 4.45 -8.55
CA ILE A 172 0.17 4.85 -7.19
C ILE A 172 -1.34 4.80 -6.90
N ILE A 173 -2.19 5.08 -7.89
CA ILE A 173 -3.65 4.91 -7.78
C ILE A 173 -4.00 3.45 -7.49
N ALA A 174 -3.37 2.50 -8.21
CA ALA A 174 -3.58 1.07 -7.96
C ALA A 174 -3.17 0.67 -6.52
N ARG A 175 -2.06 1.21 -6.02
CA ARG A 175 -1.61 0.94 -4.64
C ARG A 175 -2.57 1.50 -3.59
N ILE A 176 -3.05 2.73 -3.75
CA ILE A 176 -3.99 3.33 -2.81
C ILE A 176 -5.34 2.60 -2.85
N ASN A 177 -5.81 2.16 -4.02
CA ASN A 177 -6.99 1.30 -4.09
C ASN A 177 -6.81 0.00 -3.30
N GLY A 178 -5.64 -0.63 -3.37
CA GLY A 178 -5.32 -1.80 -2.54
C GLY A 178 -5.36 -1.49 -1.04
N ALA A 179 -4.72 -0.39 -0.62
CA ALA A 179 -4.74 0.05 0.77
C ALA A 179 -6.16 0.39 1.27
N ARG A 180 -6.96 1.04 0.43
CA ARG A 180 -8.37 1.35 0.67
C ARG A 180 -9.21 0.09 0.88
N VAL A 181 -9.05 -0.92 0.04
CA VAL A 181 -9.75 -2.20 0.19
C VAL A 181 -9.38 -2.87 1.52
N ASN A 182 -8.10 -2.84 1.90
CA ASN A 182 -7.67 -3.39 3.20
C ASN A 182 -8.26 -2.61 4.38
N ALA A 183 -8.28 -1.27 4.32
CA ALA A 183 -8.91 -0.44 5.35
C ALA A 183 -10.41 -0.73 5.49
N LEU A 184 -11.10 -0.95 4.37
CA LEU A 184 -12.51 -1.33 4.34
C LEU A 184 -12.75 -2.70 4.99
N ILE A 185 -11.92 -3.71 4.67
CA ILE A 185 -12.00 -5.04 5.29
C ILE A 185 -11.82 -4.95 6.82
N ASN A 186 -10.97 -4.03 7.27
CA ASN A 186 -10.70 -3.80 8.69
C ASN A 186 -11.70 -2.85 9.37
N ASN A 187 -12.78 -2.44 8.70
CA ASN A 187 -13.78 -1.49 9.18
C ASN A 187 -13.18 -0.15 9.67
N ASN A 188 -12.11 0.33 9.02
CA ASN A 188 -11.49 1.62 9.35
C ASN A 188 -11.99 2.73 8.40
N GLU A 189 -13.17 3.27 8.69
CA GLU A 189 -13.86 4.25 7.82
C GLU A 189 -13.09 5.58 7.64
N ASP A 190 -12.37 6.04 8.67
CA ASP A 190 -11.56 7.27 8.60
C ASP A 190 -10.42 7.12 7.58
N GLU A 191 -9.77 5.96 7.57
CA GLU A 191 -8.67 5.64 6.65
C GLU A 191 -9.18 5.45 5.22
N VAL A 192 -10.34 4.80 5.04
CA VAL A 192 -11.02 4.73 3.73
C VAL A 192 -11.29 6.14 3.19
N THR A 193 -11.81 7.04 4.03
CA THR A 193 -12.09 8.43 3.67
C THR A 193 -10.83 9.19 3.25
N ALA A 194 -9.73 9.03 3.99
CA ALA A 194 -8.45 9.64 3.66
C ALA A 194 -7.89 9.13 2.31
N TYR A 195 -8.01 7.83 2.05
CA TYR A 195 -7.62 7.25 0.77
C TYR A 195 -8.52 7.71 -0.38
N ASP A 196 -9.83 7.86 -0.17
CA ASP A 196 -10.76 8.39 -1.17
C ASP A 196 -10.42 9.82 -1.58
N LEU A 197 -10.11 10.69 -0.61
CA LEU A 197 -9.62 12.04 -0.89
C LEU A 197 -8.30 12.03 -1.69
N THR A 198 -7.40 11.11 -1.35
CA THR A 198 -6.12 10.98 -2.04
C THR A 198 -6.29 10.47 -3.48
N LEU A 199 -7.18 9.50 -3.68
CA LEU A 199 -7.53 8.97 -5.00
C LEU A 199 -8.15 10.05 -5.88
N SER A 200 -9.11 10.82 -5.35
CA SER A 200 -9.73 11.93 -6.08
C SER A 200 -8.69 12.94 -6.56
N ALA A 201 -7.75 13.33 -5.69
CA ALA A 201 -6.67 14.24 -6.05
C ALA A 201 -5.74 13.66 -7.14
N LEU A 202 -5.39 12.38 -7.05
CA LEU A 202 -4.52 11.73 -8.04
C LEU A 202 -5.22 11.51 -9.38
N GLN A 203 -6.51 11.17 -9.38
CA GLN A 203 -7.33 11.01 -10.59
C GLN A 203 -7.52 12.35 -11.32
N SER A 204 -7.71 13.42 -10.55
CA SER A 204 -7.75 14.80 -11.06
C SER A 204 -6.45 15.17 -11.77
N GLN A 205 -5.30 14.90 -11.12
CA GLN A 205 -3.99 15.14 -11.71
C GLN A 205 -3.73 14.28 -12.95
N LEU A 206 -4.07 12.98 -12.91
CA LEU A 206 -3.95 12.07 -14.06
C LEU A 206 -4.77 12.59 -15.24
N SER A 207 -5.99 13.04 -15.00
CA SER A 207 -6.86 13.59 -16.05
C SER A 207 -6.28 14.87 -16.66
N THR A 208 -5.71 15.75 -15.85
CA THR A 208 -4.98 16.93 -16.33
C THR A 208 -3.80 16.54 -17.24
N VAL A 209 -2.99 15.57 -16.81
CA VAL A 209 -1.83 15.09 -17.58
C VAL A 209 -2.26 14.48 -18.91
N LEU A 210 -3.29 13.64 -18.90
CA LEU A 210 -3.83 13.04 -20.13
C LEU A 210 -4.31 14.08 -21.14
N ILE A 211 -4.92 15.17 -20.67
CA ILE A 211 -5.33 16.28 -21.53
C ILE A 211 -4.10 16.98 -22.13
N GLN A 212 -3.12 17.32 -21.30
CA GLN A 212 -1.89 17.98 -21.75
C GLN A 212 -1.11 17.13 -22.75
N ASP A 213 -0.98 15.83 -22.50
CA ASP A 213 -0.35 14.86 -23.40
C ASP A 213 -1.13 14.80 -24.72
N SER A 214 -2.46 14.74 -24.67
CA SER A 214 -3.31 14.69 -25.87
C SER A 214 -3.20 15.95 -26.72
N ILE A 215 -3.15 17.13 -26.09
CA ILE A 215 -2.92 18.41 -26.79
C ILE A 215 -1.53 18.42 -27.43
N THR A 216 -0.51 18.00 -26.68
CA THR A 216 0.88 17.98 -27.16
C THR A 216 1.05 17.03 -28.33
N ASP A 217 0.54 15.81 -28.23
CA ASP A 217 0.58 14.82 -29.31
C ASP A 217 -0.16 15.34 -30.56
N PHE A 218 -1.32 15.98 -30.36
CA PHE A 218 -2.03 16.60 -31.46
C PHE A 218 -1.23 17.73 -32.11
N GLN A 219 -0.58 18.60 -31.33
CA GLN A 219 0.25 19.69 -31.85
C GLN A 219 1.47 19.17 -32.63
N VAL A 220 2.12 18.11 -32.15
CA VAL A 220 3.22 17.44 -32.85
C VAL A 220 2.71 16.85 -34.17
N LYS A 221 1.59 16.15 -34.14
CA LYS A 221 0.93 15.60 -35.35
C LYS A 221 0.54 16.70 -36.34
N SER A 222 -0.02 17.80 -35.86
CA SER A 222 -0.40 18.95 -36.69
C SER A 222 0.82 19.62 -37.31
N SER A 223 1.93 19.75 -36.58
CA SER A 223 3.15 20.39 -37.07
C SER A 223 3.90 19.51 -38.08
N THR A 224 3.81 18.19 -37.96
CA THR A 224 4.57 17.25 -38.80
C THR A 224 3.92 16.94 -40.14
N ARG A 225 2.59 16.77 -40.18
CA ARG A 225 1.86 16.38 -41.41
C ARG A 225 0.75 17.35 -41.82
N GLY A 226 0.51 18.40 -41.04
CA GLY A 226 -0.68 19.23 -41.17
C GLY A 226 -1.94 18.54 -40.64
N THR A 227 -2.93 19.33 -40.24
CA THR A 227 -4.28 18.85 -39.94
C THR A 227 -5.29 19.79 -40.57
N ASN A 228 -6.39 19.22 -41.07
CA ASN A 228 -7.52 20.02 -41.55
C ASN A 228 -8.51 20.31 -40.39
N PRO A 229 -9.35 21.35 -40.50
CA PRO A 229 -10.27 21.74 -39.43
C PRO A 229 -11.29 20.66 -39.07
N ILE A 230 -11.66 19.78 -40.00
CA ILE A 230 -12.57 18.66 -39.73
C ILE A 230 -11.87 17.58 -38.89
N GLU A 231 -10.59 17.31 -39.14
CA GLU A 231 -9.75 16.43 -38.32
C GLU A 231 -9.61 16.97 -36.89
N LYS A 232 -9.39 18.28 -36.73
CA LYS A 232 -9.35 18.95 -35.42
C LYS A 232 -10.67 18.77 -34.66
N LEU A 233 -11.80 19.02 -35.32
CA LEU A 233 -13.13 18.83 -34.73
C LEU A 233 -13.38 17.38 -34.31
N ASN A 234 -13.06 16.43 -35.19
CA ASN A 234 -13.21 15.00 -34.89
C ASN A 234 -12.32 14.56 -33.72
N PHE A 235 -11.10 15.10 -33.62
CA PHE A 235 -10.22 14.86 -32.48
C PHE A 235 -10.88 15.32 -31.18
N MET A 236 -11.36 16.56 -31.08
CA MET A 236 -12.03 17.05 -29.87
C MET A 236 -13.28 16.25 -29.51
N ASN A 237 -14.09 15.86 -30.50
CA ASN A 237 -15.24 14.98 -30.26
C ASN A 237 -14.82 13.62 -29.69
N SER A 238 -13.73 13.02 -30.20
CA SER A 238 -13.21 11.75 -29.68
C SER A 238 -12.69 11.88 -28.24
N GLN A 239 -12.01 12.99 -27.93
CA GLN A 239 -11.52 13.27 -26.59
C GLN A 239 -12.68 13.47 -25.61
N MET A 240 -13.73 14.19 -26.02
CA MET A 240 -14.92 14.40 -25.21
C MET A 240 -15.69 13.11 -24.91
N GLN A 241 -15.73 12.16 -25.85
CA GLN A 241 -16.39 10.86 -25.67
C GLN A 241 -15.63 9.93 -24.73
N GLY A 242 -14.30 9.96 -24.77
CA GLY A 242 -13.44 9.14 -23.91
C GLY A 242 -13.11 9.77 -22.55
N ALA A 243 -13.46 11.04 -22.35
CA ALA A 243 -13.11 11.77 -21.14
C ALA A 243 -14.01 11.42 -19.95
N ASN A 244 -13.41 11.42 -18.77
CA ASN A 244 -14.14 11.31 -17.51
C ASN A 244 -15.07 12.53 -17.32
N ALA A 245 -16.30 12.28 -16.89
CA ALA A 245 -17.36 13.28 -16.73
C ALA A 245 -17.53 13.81 -15.29
N ASP A 246 -16.92 13.15 -14.30
CA ASP A 246 -17.26 13.30 -12.88
C ASP A 246 -16.11 13.81 -12.00
N THR A 247 -14.87 13.82 -12.52
CA THR A 247 -13.67 14.20 -11.76
C THR A 247 -13.28 15.64 -12.10
N PRO A 248 -13.37 16.59 -11.15
CA PRO A 248 -12.89 17.96 -11.36
C PRO A 248 -11.41 17.97 -11.72
N ILE A 249 -11.02 18.87 -12.62
CA ILE A 249 -9.63 19.03 -13.06
C ILE A 249 -9.22 20.49 -13.03
N LYS A 250 -7.91 20.74 -12.90
CA LYS A 250 -7.32 22.07 -13.05
C LYS A 250 -6.33 22.06 -14.20
N ILE A 251 -6.48 22.99 -15.15
CA ILE A 251 -5.55 23.20 -16.26
C ILE A 251 -5.14 24.68 -16.25
N GLY A 252 -3.84 24.93 -16.05
CA GLY A 252 -3.35 26.26 -15.75
C GLY A 252 -4.01 26.80 -14.48
N GLU A 253 -4.61 27.99 -14.55
CA GLU A 253 -5.37 28.59 -13.44
C GLU A 253 -6.87 28.31 -13.48
N ARG A 254 -7.37 27.61 -14.50
CA ARG A 254 -8.79 27.34 -14.66
C ARG A 254 -9.16 25.98 -14.11
N THR A 255 -10.24 25.95 -13.34
CA THR A 255 -10.87 24.72 -12.84
C THR A 255 -12.04 24.36 -13.74
N PHE A 256 -12.12 23.09 -14.09
CA PHE A 256 -13.22 22.48 -14.83
C PHE A 256 -13.89 21.43 -13.94
N THR A 257 -15.18 21.25 -14.10
CA THR A 257 -15.95 20.21 -13.41
C THR A 257 -15.54 18.82 -13.87
N SER A 258 -15.02 18.69 -15.10
CA SER A 258 -14.47 17.43 -15.62
C SER A 258 -13.61 17.60 -16.86
N ALA A 259 -12.90 16.54 -17.23
CA ALA A 259 -12.19 16.45 -18.52
C ALA A 259 -13.16 16.59 -19.71
N GLN A 260 -14.36 16.02 -19.60
CA GLN A 260 -15.38 16.17 -20.63
C GLN A 260 -15.82 17.64 -20.80
N GLN A 261 -15.97 18.38 -19.69
CA GLN A 261 -16.30 19.80 -19.76
C GLN A 261 -15.19 20.60 -20.45
N PHE A 262 -13.92 20.33 -20.13
CA PHE A 262 -12.78 20.97 -20.79
C PHE A 262 -12.85 20.79 -22.31
N TRP A 263 -13.00 19.55 -22.79
CA TRP A 263 -13.05 19.28 -24.23
C TRP A 263 -14.29 19.85 -24.92
N SER A 264 -15.44 19.87 -24.23
CA SER A 264 -16.64 20.52 -24.76
C SER A 264 -16.42 22.03 -24.95
N LEU A 265 -15.85 22.71 -23.94
CA LEU A 265 -15.57 24.14 -24.04
C LEU A 265 -14.52 24.43 -25.12
N GLU A 266 -13.50 23.60 -25.25
CA GLU A 266 -12.48 23.78 -26.27
C GLU A 266 -13.04 23.61 -27.69
N ARG A 267 -13.92 22.61 -27.89
CA ARG A 267 -14.66 22.43 -29.14
C ARG A 267 -15.52 23.66 -29.46
N ASP A 268 -16.29 24.12 -28.48
CA ASP A 268 -17.20 25.25 -28.68
C ASP A 268 -16.41 26.54 -28.97
N ASN A 269 -15.26 26.75 -28.31
CA ASN A 269 -14.34 27.84 -28.61
C ASN A 269 -13.78 27.74 -30.03
N PHE A 270 -13.37 26.54 -30.48
CA PHE A 270 -12.86 26.33 -31.83
C PHE A 270 -13.91 26.65 -32.91
N LEU A 271 -15.15 26.21 -32.70
CA LEU A 271 -16.29 26.52 -33.59
C LEU A 271 -16.68 28.00 -33.54
N ALA A 272 -16.52 28.64 -32.39
CA ALA A 272 -16.75 30.08 -32.23
C ALA A 272 -15.64 30.94 -32.87
N GLY A 273 -14.44 30.38 -33.10
CA GLY A 273 -13.26 31.09 -33.60
C GLY A 273 -12.36 31.67 -32.49
N ASN A 274 -12.50 31.18 -31.26
CA ASN A 274 -11.85 31.70 -30.06
C ASN A 274 -10.86 30.69 -29.42
N SER A 275 -10.58 29.56 -30.06
CA SER A 275 -9.66 28.56 -29.50
C SER A 275 -8.21 29.01 -29.67
N GLU A 276 -7.50 29.17 -28.55
CA GLU A 276 -6.06 29.47 -28.55
C GLU A 276 -5.22 28.26 -28.97
N VAL A 277 -5.74 27.04 -28.79
CA VAL A 277 -5.00 25.79 -29.04
C VAL A 277 -5.20 25.27 -30.46
N PHE A 278 -6.44 25.32 -30.96
CA PHE A 278 -6.83 24.72 -32.23
C PHE A 278 -7.13 25.74 -33.33
N GLY A 279 -7.31 27.02 -33.00
CA GLY A 279 -7.49 28.11 -33.96
C GLY A 279 -8.96 28.44 -34.26
N ASN A 280 -9.24 28.77 -35.52
CA ASN A 280 -10.57 29.19 -35.97
C ASN A 280 -11.13 28.25 -37.02
N PHE A 281 -12.15 27.47 -36.65
CA PHE A 281 -12.72 26.44 -37.50
C PHE A 281 -13.19 26.98 -38.87
N PHE A 282 -13.97 28.06 -38.89
CA PHE A 282 -14.63 28.52 -40.12
C PHE A 282 -13.66 29.22 -41.07
N GLU A 283 -12.70 29.98 -40.54
CA GLU A 283 -11.64 30.58 -41.36
C GLU A 283 -10.73 29.50 -41.96
N GLU A 284 -10.30 28.53 -41.15
CA GLU A 284 -9.49 27.42 -41.63
C GLU A 284 -10.25 26.55 -42.64
N LEU A 285 -11.54 26.32 -42.43
CA LEU A 285 -12.37 25.53 -43.34
C LEU A 285 -12.51 26.24 -44.69
N GLN A 286 -12.76 27.55 -44.66
CA GLN A 286 -12.82 28.36 -45.87
C GLN A 286 -11.53 28.28 -46.68
N VAL A 287 -10.38 28.49 -46.03
CA VAL A 287 -9.06 28.43 -46.67
C VAL A 287 -8.79 27.02 -47.21
N SER A 288 -9.08 25.99 -46.42
CA SER A 288 -8.89 24.59 -46.81
C SER A 288 -9.68 24.23 -48.07
N GLN A 289 -10.97 24.56 -48.12
CA GLN A 289 -11.82 24.26 -49.28
C GLN A 289 -11.46 25.10 -50.52
N LYS A 290 -11.13 26.39 -50.35
CA LYS A 290 -10.63 27.22 -51.46
C LYS A 290 -9.33 26.66 -52.04
N ASN A 291 -8.43 26.16 -51.21
CA ASN A 291 -7.19 25.54 -51.67
C ASN A 291 -7.45 24.25 -52.46
N VAL A 292 -8.37 23.39 -52.01
CA VAL A 292 -8.77 22.17 -52.73
C VAL A 292 -9.31 22.51 -54.11
N ILE A 293 -10.22 23.49 -54.21
CA ILE A 293 -10.76 23.97 -55.49
C ILE A 293 -9.66 24.59 -56.36
N SER A 294 -8.76 25.38 -55.78
CA SER A 294 -7.65 26.03 -56.50
C SER A 294 -6.66 25.03 -57.10
N VAL A 295 -6.33 23.97 -56.35
CA VAL A 295 -5.48 22.87 -56.84
C VAL A 295 -6.15 22.14 -58.01
N ASN A 296 -7.45 21.85 -57.91
CA ASN A 296 -8.21 21.27 -59.01
C ASN A 296 -8.22 22.19 -60.24
N THR A 297 -8.48 23.48 -60.04
CA THR A 297 -8.47 24.51 -61.09
C THR A 297 -7.13 24.58 -61.78
N SER A 298 -6.02 24.55 -61.03
CA SER A 298 -4.67 24.60 -61.58
C SER A 298 -4.35 23.39 -62.46
N LYS A 299 -4.99 22.25 -62.21
CA LYS A 299 -4.82 21.01 -62.98
C LYS A 299 -5.66 20.97 -64.25
N PHE A 300 -6.88 21.51 -64.22
CA PHE A 300 -7.85 21.37 -65.32
C PHE A 300 -8.15 22.68 -66.06
N GLY A 301 -7.61 23.82 -65.60
CA GLY A 301 -7.89 25.16 -66.12
C GLY A 301 -9.16 25.80 -65.54
N TYR A 302 -10.04 25.01 -64.92
CA TYR A 302 -11.28 25.43 -64.26
C TYR A 302 -11.65 24.45 -63.13
N PRO A 303 -12.48 24.84 -62.14
CA PRO A 303 -13.00 23.91 -61.13
C PRO A 303 -13.94 22.88 -61.76
N THR A 304 -13.69 21.58 -61.59
CA THR A 304 -14.58 20.54 -62.13
C THR A 304 -15.88 20.41 -61.33
N GLN A 305 -16.97 19.92 -61.96
CA GLN A 305 -18.23 19.64 -61.25
C GLN A 305 -18.02 18.71 -60.04
N SER A 306 -17.19 17.67 -60.21
CA SER A 306 -16.87 16.72 -59.12
C SER A 306 -16.31 17.40 -57.88
N ILE A 307 -15.40 18.38 -58.03
CA ILE A 307 -14.81 19.03 -56.84
C ILE A 307 -15.82 19.95 -56.15
N LEU A 308 -16.71 20.58 -56.93
CA LEU A 308 -17.79 21.39 -56.37
C LEU A 308 -18.81 20.55 -55.62
N ASP A 309 -19.18 19.38 -56.16
CA ASP A 309 -20.08 18.43 -55.50
C ASP A 309 -19.47 17.90 -54.20
N GLU A 310 -18.17 17.56 -54.21
CA GLU A 310 -17.42 17.14 -53.01
C GLU A 310 -17.38 18.24 -51.93
N THR A 311 -17.15 19.50 -52.33
CA THR A 311 -17.20 20.64 -51.41
C THR A 311 -18.61 20.85 -50.83
N ILE A 312 -19.66 20.75 -51.65
CA ILE A 312 -21.06 20.83 -51.18
C ILE A 312 -21.37 19.71 -50.19
N LEU A 313 -20.96 18.48 -50.48
CA LEU A 313 -21.14 17.34 -49.58
C LEU A 313 -20.44 17.58 -48.24
N THR A 314 -19.24 18.17 -48.24
CA THR A 314 -18.54 18.52 -46.99
C THR A 314 -19.37 19.47 -46.11
N PHE A 315 -19.95 20.53 -46.68
CA PHE A 315 -20.79 21.46 -45.92
C PHE A 315 -22.13 20.85 -45.48
N LYS A 316 -22.72 19.98 -46.30
CA LYS A 316 -23.93 19.24 -45.95
C LYS A 316 -23.69 18.28 -44.78
N ASP A 317 -22.57 17.56 -44.82
CA ASP A 317 -22.15 16.65 -43.74
C ASP A 317 -21.93 17.43 -42.45
N LEU A 318 -21.27 18.59 -42.50
CA LEU A 318 -21.11 19.46 -41.33
C LEU A 318 -22.46 19.96 -40.79
N SER A 319 -23.38 20.38 -41.66
CA SER A 319 -24.71 20.85 -41.25
C SER A 319 -25.54 19.78 -40.54
N SER A 320 -25.27 18.50 -40.83
CA SER A 320 -25.95 17.37 -40.20
C SER A 320 -25.43 17.02 -38.80
N ARG A 321 -24.30 17.60 -38.37
CA ARG A 321 -23.67 17.28 -37.09
C ARG A 321 -24.37 18.00 -35.93
N PRO A 322 -24.66 17.32 -34.80
CA PRO A 322 -25.33 17.93 -33.66
C PRO A 322 -24.61 19.16 -33.10
N GLU A 323 -23.27 19.11 -33.01
CA GLU A 323 -22.45 20.22 -32.50
C GLU A 323 -22.46 21.46 -33.40
N MET A 324 -22.91 21.33 -34.66
CA MET A 324 -22.99 22.43 -35.62
C MET A 324 -24.33 23.16 -35.60
N ALA A 325 -25.32 22.65 -34.86
CA ALA A 325 -26.66 23.26 -34.80
C ALA A 325 -26.65 24.77 -34.46
N PRO A 326 -25.81 25.27 -33.52
CA PRO A 326 -25.73 26.71 -33.24
C PRO A 326 -25.06 27.54 -34.35
N PHE A 327 -24.40 26.89 -35.31
CA PHE A 327 -23.53 27.52 -36.30
C PHE A 327 -24.00 27.33 -37.74
N LEU A 328 -25.23 26.85 -37.98
CA LEU A 328 -25.75 26.61 -39.33
C LEU A 328 -25.64 27.83 -40.25
N ASN A 329 -25.97 29.03 -39.77
CA ASN A 329 -25.82 30.27 -40.55
C ASN A 329 -24.34 30.55 -40.92
N ARG A 330 -23.38 30.25 -40.03
CA ARG A 330 -21.95 30.38 -40.35
C ARG A 330 -21.53 29.37 -41.40
N ILE A 331 -22.04 28.13 -41.34
CA ILE A 331 -21.78 27.11 -42.37
C ILE A 331 -22.26 27.60 -43.73
N GLU A 332 -23.48 28.13 -43.82
CA GLU A 332 -24.05 28.66 -45.07
C GLU A 332 -23.23 29.83 -45.63
N ILE A 333 -22.85 30.79 -44.77
CA ILE A 333 -22.01 31.93 -45.16
C ILE A 333 -20.64 31.46 -45.66
N THR A 334 -19.99 30.54 -44.95
CA THR A 334 -18.69 30.00 -45.35
C THR A 334 -18.81 29.21 -46.65
N GLN A 335 -19.85 28.40 -46.84
CA GLN A 335 -20.11 27.69 -48.08
C GLN A 335 -20.27 28.66 -49.25
N ALA A 336 -21.10 29.68 -49.12
CA ALA A 336 -21.27 30.69 -50.15
C ALA A 336 -19.94 31.38 -50.50
N SER A 337 -19.16 31.76 -49.48
CA SER A 337 -17.84 32.40 -49.68
C SER A 337 -16.84 31.50 -50.42
N VAL A 338 -16.91 30.18 -50.24
CA VAL A 338 -16.07 29.20 -50.95
C VAL A 338 -16.56 28.99 -52.38
N MET A 339 -17.88 28.90 -52.58
CA MET A 339 -18.48 28.38 -53.82
C MET A 339 -18.71 29.45 -54.89
N THR A 340 -19.04 30.70 -54.55
CA THR A 340 -19.46 31.73 -55.53
C THR A 340 -18.45 31.90 -56.67
N ASP A 341 -17.19 32.20 -56.34
CA ASP A 341 -16.14 32.40 -57.35
C ASP A 341 -15.84 31.14 -58.17
N ALA A 342 -16.05 29.96 -57.58
CA ALA A 342 -15.74 28.68 -58.21
C ALA A 342 -16.83 28.27 -59.20
N VAL A 343 -18.10 28.47 -58.85
CA VAL A 343 -19.26 28.22 -59.71
C VAL A 343 -19.23 29.14 -60.93
N ASP A 344 -18.93 30.43 -60.75
CA ASP A 344 -18.84 31.40 -61.85
C ASP A 344 -17.76 31.01 -62.88
N LYS A 345 -16.61 30.51 -62.40
CA LYS A 345 -15.52 30.02 -63.27
C LYS A 345 -15.92 28.77 -64.05
N LEU A 346 -16.58 27.81 -63.41
CA LEU A 346 -17.09 26.63 -64.10
C LEU A 346 -18.14 27.01 -65.14
N ALA A 347 -19.09 27.88 -64.78
CA ALA A 347 -20.12 28.36 -65.70
C ALA A 347 -19.53 29.06 -66.93
N THR A 348 -18.49 29.88 -66.74
CA THR A 348 -17.77 30.51 -67.85
C THR A 348 -17.10 29.46 -68.75
N ALA A 349 -16.47 28.44 -68.17
CA ALA A 349 -15.79 27.39 -68.91
C ALA A 349 -16.74 26.47 -69.69
N ILE A 350 -17.97 26.24 -69.22
CA ILE A 350 -19.00 25.47 -69.93
C ILE A 350 -19.57 26.24 -71.13
N ASN A 351 -19.63 27.57 -71.03
CA ASN A 351 -20.19 28.46 -72.05
C ASN A 351 -19.15 28.99 -73.05
N ALA A 352 -17.87 28.69 -72.84
CA ALA A 352 -16.76 28.99 -73.75
C ALA A 352 -16.46 27.78 -74.64
#